data_AF-A0AAD5S0Q3-F1
#
_entry.id   AF-A0AAD5S0Q3-F1
#
_cell.length_a   1.000
_cell.length_b   1.000
_cell.length_c   1.000
_cell.angle_alpha   90.00
_cell.angle_beta   90.00
_cell.angle_gamma   90.00
#
_symmetry.space_group_name_H-M   'P 1'
#
loop_
_entity.id
_entity.type
_entity.pdbx_description
1 polymer ?
#
loop_
_entity_poly.entity_id
_entity_poly.type
_entity_poly.pdbx_seq_one_letter_code
_entity_poly.pdbx_strand_id
1 'polypeptide(L)'
;TTLAQTIQVTIASAGKRATAVAVENARRSGESLVDVLSVAKRPRRPAVGVRGRKAELVANFFRLRVGGGVVFHYGNDVEIKPTANGPTNRQVLDRWRATNARVLNAGAAMTAVYDGKRNLFTVGEFPVRKVVQVDGKVKFEEVFEVVLAGGVEGSRKNYTLRLRLVNQISLQRLLTFANGTTREAPKEALMALEVLLRQGPLGKLGLSSSSGGSFYDMRMERAIPVGGGLAVHRGWYQSVRTSYKEVLLNLDVCSTSFYEAGPLLNTITRFLNKPHPSQIRLDPQTHTRLTRHLQNLNIQISYRSRGRNRYKIKSLTTHPASRTLVPHAPTVTVKEYFWRQYNVRLEWPELPCVVCGREGDILIPVELCEVRRGQ
;
A
#
# COMPACT_ATOMS: atom_id res chain seq x y z
N THR A 1 -23.78 -45.49 7.72
CA THR A 1 -22.35 -45.86 7.79
C THR A 1 -21.67 -45.33 6.55
N THR A 2 -21.34 -44.04 6.57
CA THR A 2 -20.81 -43.27 5.44
C THR A 2 -19.35 -42.98 5.76
N LEU A 3 -18.44 -43.75 5.16
CA LEU A 3 -17.00 -43.59 5.29
C LEU A 3 -16.56 -42.29 4.60
N ALA A 4 -16.42 -41.23 5.40
CA ALA A 4 -15.73 -40.02 5.00
C ALA A 4 -14.22 -40.32 4.88
N GLN A 5 -13.74 -40.55 3.66
CA GLN A 5 -12.30 -40.56 3.39
C GLN A 5 -11.80 -39.11 3.39
N THR A 6 -11.24 -38.71 4.52
CA THR A 6 -10.47 -37.48 4.68
C THR A 6 -9.25 -37.53 3.75
N ILE A 7 -9.27 -36.75 2.67
CA ILE A 7 -8.05 -36.49 1.88
C ILE A 7 -7.18 -35.53 2.69
N GLN A 8 -6.22 -36.08 3.43
CA GLN A 8 -5.12 -35.28 3.98
C GLN A 8 -4.25 -34.78 2.82
N VAL A 9 -4.41 -33.51 2.46
CA VAL A 9 -3.41 -32.80 1.66
C VAL A 9 -2.28 -32.42 2.60
N THR A 10 -1.28 -33.29 2.71
CA THR A 10 -0.01 -32.94 3.34
C THR A 10 0.66 -31.89 2.46
N ILE A 11 0.65 -30.62 2.87
CA ILE A 11 1.50 -29.58 2.27
C ILE A 11 2.94 -29.95 2.64
N ALA A 12 3.54 -30.84 1.86
CA ALA A 12 4.93 -31.18 2.01
C ALA A 12 5.76 -29.91 1.76
N SER A 13 6.54 -29.51 2.75
CA SER A 13 7.57 -28.47 2.73
C SER A 13 8.75 -28.78 1.78
N ALA A 14 8.50 -29.58 0.72
CA ALA A 14 9.47 -30.11 -0.23
C ALA A 14 10.30 -29.01 -0.90
N GLY A 15 9.73 -27.81 -1.09
CA GLY A 15 10.44 -26.66 -1.66
C GLY A 15 11.65 -26.20 -0.85
N LYS A 16 11.61 -26.29 0.50
CA LYS A 16 12.72 -25.88 1.38
C LYS A 16 13.80 -26.95 1.50
N ARG A 17 13.42 -28.24 1.51
CA ARG A 17 14.40 -29.35 1.53
C ARG A 17 15.16 -29.47 0.21
N ALA A 18 14.49 -29.31 -0.93
CA ALA A 18 15.15 -29.36 -2.24
C ALA A 18 16.14 -28.20 -2.44
N THR A 19 15.83 -27.00 -1.93
CA THR A 19 16.78 -25.88 -1.96
C THR A 19 17.96 -26.10 -1.02
N ALA A 20 17.75 -26.63 0.20
CA ALA A 20 18.84 -26.93 1.12
C ALA A 20 19.82 -27.99 0.55
N VAL A 21 19.28 -29.06 -0.08
CA VAL A 21 20.10 -30.10 -0.72
C VAL A 21 20.85 -29.56 -1.94
N ALA A 22 20.23 -28.68 -2.73
CA ALA A 22 20.90 -28.03 -3.86
C ALA A 22 22.02 -27.07 -3.40
N VAL A 23 21.82 -26.35 -2.28
CA VAL A 23 22.82 -25.46 -1.67
C VAL A 23 24.03 -26.25 -1.17
N GLU A 24 23.78 -27.41 -0.56
CA GLU A 24 24.83 -28.26 -0.01
C GLU A 24 25.64 -29.00 -1.09
N ASN A 25 24.97 -29.40 -2.17
CA ASN A 25 25.64 -29.95 -3.35
C ASN A 25 26.46 -28.90 -4.12
N ALA A 26 25.94 -27.67 -4.27
CA ALA A 26 26.67 -26.56 -4.90
C ALA A 26 27.96 -26.19 -4.12
N ARG A 27 27.90 -26.21 -2.78
CA ARG A 27 29.07 -25.99 -1.92
C ARG A 27 30.13 -27.07 -2.06
N ARG A 28 29.74 -28.32 -2.37
CA ARG A 28 30.67 -29.45 -2.57
C ARG A 28 31.29 -29.47 -3.97
N SER A 29 30.59 -28.97 -4.99
CA SER A 29 31.08 -28.93 -6.38
C SER A 29 31.90 -27.68 -6.72
N GLY A 30 31.94 -26.67 -5.84
CA GLY A 30 32.61 -25.39 -6.12
C GLY A 30 31.84 -24.51 -7.11
N GLU A 31 30.61 -24.90 -7.48
CA GLU A 31 29.75 -24.17 -8.39
C GLU A 31 29.03 -23.02 -7.66
N SER A 32 28.87 -21.90 -8.36
CA SER A 32 28.07 -20.78 -7.84
C SER A 32 26.64 -21.23 -7.59
N LEU A 33 26.11 -20.90 -6.41
CA LEU A 33 24.70 -21.09 -6.05
C LEU A 33 23.74 -20.43 -7.04
N VAL A 34 24.20 -19.39 -7.73
CA VAL A 34 23.45 -18.69 -8.78
C VAL A 34 23.31 -19.58 -10.00
N ASP A 35 24.33 -20.37 -10.33
CA ASP A 35 24.32 -21.30 -11.46
C ASP A 35 23.41 -22.50 -11.16
N VAL A 36 23.50 -23.07 -9.95
CA VAL A 36 22.65 -24.21 -9.54
C VAL A 36 21.15 -23.84 -9.47
N LEU A 37 20.82 -22.63 -9.02
CA LEU A 37 19.43 -22.13 -9.02
C LEU A 37 18.94 -21.70 -10.41
N SER A 38 19.85 -21.35 -11.33
CA SER A 38 19.51 -21.00 -12.72
C SER A 38 19.21 -22.23 -13.59
N VAL A 39 19.71 -23.42 -13.21
CA VAL A 39 19.60 -24.67 -13.99
C VAL A 39 18.25 -25.38 -13.82
N ALA A 40 17.52 -25.20 -12.71
CA ALA A 40 16.24 -25.89 -12.48
C ALA A 40 15.07 -25.21 -13.22
N LYS A 41 15.01 -25.34 -14.55
CA LYS A 41 13.83 -24.97 -15.35
C LYS A 41 12.62 -25.77 -14.86
N ARG A 42 11.51 -25.08 -14.57
CA ARG A 42 10.25 -25.74 -14.18
C ARG A 42 9.86 -26.80 -15.23
N PRO A 43 9.48 -28.02 -14.81
CA PRO A 43 9.12 -29.08 -15.75
C PRO A 43 7.88 -28.67 -16.56
N ARG A 44 7.80 -29.15 -17.80
CA ARG A 44 6.59 -29.00 -18.62
C ARG A 44 5.48 -29.86 -18.04
N ARG A 45 4.23 -29.41 -18.17
CA ARG A 45 3.07 -30.26 -17.91
C ARG A 45 3.14 -31.45 -18.87
N PRO A 46 3.25 -32.70 -18.38
CA PRO A 46 3.44 -33.86 -19.24
C PRO A 46 2.18 -34.21 -20.03
N ALA A 47 1.01 -34.14 -19.39
CA ALA A 47 -0.29 -34.38 -20.00
C ALA A 47 -1.42 -33.76 -19.16
N VAL A 48 -2.64 -33.77 -19.69
CA VAL A 48 -3.87 -33.48 -18.94
C VAL A 48 -4.33 -34.77 -18.24
N GLY A 49 -4.82 -34.67 -17.00
CA GLY A 49 -5.35 -35.84 -16.28
C GLY A 49 -6.64 -36.37 -16.90
N VAL A 50 -6.78 -37.70 -16.97
CA VAL A 50 -7.90 -38.38 -17.63
C VAL A 50 -8.80 -39.20 -16.68
N ARG A 51 -8.39 -39.35 -15.42
CA ARG A 51 -9.15 -40.12 -14.41
C ARG A 51 -10.22 -39.26 -13.74
N GLY A 52 -11.30 -39.90 -13.28
CA GLY A 52 -12.38 -39.27 -12.53
C GLY A 52 -13.61 -38.96 -13.38
N ARG A 53 -14.72 -38.63 -12.72
CA ARG A 53 -15.96 -38.21 -13.38
C ARG A 53 -15.82 -36.74 -13.80
N LYS A 54 -16.24 -36.42 -15.02
CA LYS A 54 -16.29 -35.04 -15.51
C LYS A 54 -17.34 -34.25 -14.74
N ALA A 55 -17.03 -33.02 -14.38
CA ALA A 55 -17.95 -32.08 -13.75
C ALA A 55 -17.72 -30.69 -14.35
N GLU A 56 -18.80 -29.95 -14.55
CA GLU A 56 -18.72 -28.55 -14.97
C GLU A 56 -18.44 -27.67 -13.76
N LEU A 57 -17.51 -26.72 -13.92
CA LEU A 57 -17.07 -25.83 -12.86
C LEU A 57 -17.11 -24.39 -13.37
N VAL A 58 -17.53 -23.49 -12.50
CA VAL A 58 -17.39 -22.05 -12.71
C VAL A 58 -16.25 -21.57 -11.83
N ALA A 59 -15.28 -20.89 -12.43
CA ALA A 59 -14.19 -20.24 -11.73
C ALA A 59 -14.39 -18.72 -11.79
N ASN A 60 -13.91 -18.02 -10.78
CA ASN A 60 -13.93 -16.56 -10.68
C ASN A 60 -12.85 -15.86 -11.55
N PHE A 61 -12.61 -16.43 -12.74
CA PHE A 61 -11.67 -15.95 -13.72
C PHE A 61 -12.41 -15.42 -14.95
N PHE A 62 -12.12 -14.18 -15.32
CA PHE A 62 -12.77 -13.47 -16.41
C PHE A 62 -11.78 -13.28 -17.55
N ARG A 63 -12.15 -13.66 -18.77
CA ARG A 63 -11.26 -13.54 -19.92
C ARG A 63 -11.00 -12.07 -20.27
N LEU A 64 -9.72 -11.70 -20.36
CA LEU A 64 -9.27 -10.41 -20.86
C LEU A 64 -8.91 -10.51 -22.34
N ARG A 65 -9.44 -9.57 -23.13
CA ARG A 65 -9.00 -9.37 -24.51
C ARG A 65 -7.88 -8.34 -24.52
N VAL A 66 -6.66 -8.79 -24.79
CA VAL A 66 -5.46 -7.95 -24.80
C VAL A 66 -5.02 -7.75 -26.25
N GLY A 67 -4.89 -6.49 -26.68
CA GLY A 67 -4.31 -6.16 -27.98
C GLY A 67 -2.79 -6.32 -27.96
N GLY A 68 -2.19 -6.66 -29.10
CA GLY A 68 -0.75 -6.82 -29.23
C GLY A 68 0.04 -5.52 -29.41
N GLY A 69 -0.46 -4.41 -28.89
CA GLY A 69 0.21 -3.12 -28.97
C GLY A 69 1.50 -3.06 -28.15
N VAL A 70 2.20 -1.94 -28.25
CA VAL A 70 3.38 -1.63 -27.45
C VAL A 70 2.97 -0.71 -26.31
N VAL A 71 3.52 -0.96 -25.12
CA VAL A 71 3.37 -0.13 -23.92
C VAL A 71 4.74 0.42 -23.54
N PHE A 72 4.84 1.72 -23.35
CA PHE A 72 6.08 2.38 -22.95
C PHE A 72 6.17 2.39 -21.42
N HIS A 73 7.26 1.85 -20.88
CA HIS A 73 7.52 1.75 -19.45
C HIS A 73 8.60 2.74 -19.04
N TYR A 74 8.20 3.62 -18.13
CA TYR A 74 9.06 4.57 -17.44
C TYR A 74 9.26 4.01 -16.02
N GLY A 75 10.35 3.26 -15.82
CA GLY A 75 10.68 2.53 -14.60
C GLY A 75 11.92 3.07 -13.91
N ASN A 76 12.13 2.78 -12.63
CA ASN A 76 13.35 3.08 -11.84
C ASN A 76 13.82 4.53 -11.68
N ASP A 77 13.31 5.50 -12.44
CA ASP A 77 13.68 6.92 -12.31
C ASP A 77 12.47 7.86 -12.33
N VAL A 78 11.25 7.36 -12.04
CA VAL A 78 10.18 8.20 -11.48
C VAL A 78 10.60 8.60 -10.08
N GLU A 79 11.56 9.51 -10.02
CA GLU A 79 12.14 10.01 -8.80
C GLU A 79 11.34 11.26 -8.43
N ILE A 80 10.48 11.12 -7.42
CA ILE A 80 9.74 12.22 -6.83
C ILE A 80 10.57 12.69 -5.63
N LYS A 81 11.18 13.88 -5.75
CA LYS A 81 11.89 14.53 -4.65
C LYS A 81 11.06 15.68 -4.08
N PRO A 82 10.88 15.78 -2.76
CA PRO A 82 11.31 14.81 -1.74
C PRO A 82 10.50 13.51 -1.80
N THR A 83 11.12 12.41 -1.35
CA THR A 83 10.46 11.10 -1.28
C THR A 83 9.15 11.19 -0.50
N ALA A 84 8.05 10.79 -1.13
CA ALA A 84 6.72 10.81 -0.53
C ALA A 84 6.04 9.44 -0.59
N ASN A 85 4.91 9.32 0.12
CA ASN A 85 4.11 8.10 0.12
C ASN A 85 3.31 7.94 -1.17
N GLY A 86 2.83 6.73 -1.44
CA GLY A 86 2.13 6.41 -2.69
C GLY A 86 0.94 7.32 -3.04
N PRO A 87 0.08 7.71 -2.08
CA PRO A 87 -0.97 8.69 -2.33
C PRO A 87 -0.44 10.06 -2.78
N THR A 88 0.60 10.59 -2.12
CA THR A 88 1.20 11.88 -2.51
C THR A 88 1.85 11.78 -3.88
N ASN A 89 2.54 10.68 -4.17
CA ASN A 89 3.16 10.47 -5.49
C ASN A 89 2.12 10.47 -6.62
N ARG A 90 0.93 9.91 -6.39
CA ARG A 90 -0.17 9.98 -7.35
C ARG A 90 -0.69 11.41 -7.53
N GLN A 91 -0.82 12.19 -6.45
CA GLN A 91 -1.19 13.61 -6.54
C GLN A 91 -0.17 14.43 -7.33
N VAL A 92 1.13 14.17 -7.16
CA VAL A 92 2.20 14.78 -7.97
C VAL A 92 1.97 14.47 -9.45
N LEU A 93 1.71 13.21 -9.78
CA LEU A 93 1.47 12.82 -11.17
C LEU A 93 0.19 13.43 -11.74
N ASP A 94 -0.91 13.48 -10.98
CA ASP A 94 -2.16 14.09 -11.43
C ASP A 94 -2.01 15.60 -11.65
N ARG A 95 -1.27 16.29 -10.77
CA ARG A 95 -0.94 17.71 -10.96
C ARG A 95 -0.07 17.93 -12.18
N TRP A 96 0.94 17.09 -12.37
CA TRP A 96 1.81 17.13 -13.54
C TRP A 96 1.01 16.94 -14.83
N ARG A 97 0.08 15.97 -14.89
CA ARG A 97 -0.84 15.76 -16.02
C ARG A 97 -1.63 17.02 -16.33
N ALA A 98 -2.28 17.60 -15.31
CA ALA A 98 -3.11 18.78 -15.48
C ALA A 98 -2.31 20.00 -16.00
N THR A 99 -1.06 20.15 -15.57
CA THR A 99 -0.22 21.31 -15.92
C THR A 99 0.44 21.16 -17.29
N ASN A 100 0.72 19.93 -17.72
CA ASN A 100 1.48 19.67 -18.94
C ASN A 100 0.64 19.07 -20.08
N ALA A 101 -0.68 18.95 -19.91
CA ALA A 101 -1.59 18.37 -20.91
C ALA A 101 -1.52 18.99 -22.31
N ARG A 102 -1.11 20.27 -22.43
CA ARG A 102 -0.97 20.97 -23.72
C ARG A 102 0.38 20.71 -24.41
N VAL A 103 1.44 20.50 -23.65
CA VAL A 103 2.83 20.36 -24.14
C VAL A 103 3.15 18.89 -24.45
N LEU A 104 2.52 17.99 -23.71
CA LEU A 104 2.65 16.57 -23.87
C LEU A 104 1.61 16.11 -24.86
N ASN A 105 1.96 15.26 -25.84
CA ASN A 105 1.00 14.57 -26.70
C ASN A 105 -0.20 14.12 -25.84
N ALA A 106 -1.32 14.82 -25.96
CA ALA A 106 -2.36 14.81 -24.92
C ALA A 106 -2.83 13.37 -24.61
N GLY A 107 -2.81 12.50 -25.62
CA GLY A 107 -3.11 11.07 -25.48
C GLY A 107 -2.17 10.29 -24.55
N ALA A 108 -0.84 10.50 -24.63
CA ALA A 108 0.13 9.71 -23.85
C ALA A 108 0.10 10.07 -22.36
N ALA A 109 0.03 11.36 -22.02
CA ALA A 109 -0.07 11.82 -20.64
C ALA A 109 -1.42 11.44 -19.99
N MET A 110 -2.51 11.49 -20.75
CA MET A 110 -3.86 11.14 -20.27
C MET A 110 -4.07 9.63 -20.10
N THR A 111 -3.38 8.80 -20.89
CA THR A 111 -3.45 7.33 -20.78
C THR A 111 -2.42 6.75 -19.81
N ALA A 112 -1.61 7.60 -19.18
CA ALA A 112 -0.58 7.15 -18.27
C ALA A 112 -1.20 6.42 -17.06
N VAL A 113 -0.56 5.34 -16.63
CA VAL A 113 -0.96 4.57 -15.44
C VAL A 113 0.25 4.37 -14.53
N TYR A 114 0.05 4.56 -13.22
CA TYR A 114 1.14 4.63 -12.25
C TYR A 114 0.87 3.78 -11.02
N ASP A 115 1.86 3.03 -10.60
CA ASP A 115 1.76 2.16 -9.42
C ASP A 115 1.73 2.94 -8.09
N GLY A 116 2.09 4.23 -8.10
CA GLY A 116 2.26 5.05 -6.89
C GLY A 116 3.68 5.01 -6.33
N LYS A 117 4.61 4.32 -7.00
CA LYS A 117 6.00 4.15 -6.57
C LYS A 117 6.97 4.53 -7.68
N ARG A 118 7.31 3.60 -8.58
CA ARG A 118 8.42 3.79 -9.53
C ARG A 118 8.05 3.44 -10.97
N ASN A 119 6.86 2.89 -11.20
CA ASN A 119 6.48 2.35 -12.50
C ASN A 119 5.32 3.12 -13.09
N LEU A 120 5.60 3.82 -14.19
CA LEU A 120 4.64 4.52 -15.02
C LEU A 120 4.59 3.84 -16.39
N PHE A 121 3.38 3.59 -16.90
CA PHE A 121 3.16 2.99 -18.21
C PHE A 121 2.26 3.88 -19.06
N THR A 122 2.49 3.90 -20.37
CA THR A 122 1.69 4.70 -21.33
C THR A 122 1.51 3.92 -22.64
N VAL A 123 0.46 4.24 -23.40
CA VAL A 123 0.20 3.61 -24.70
C VAL A 123 0.96 4.31 -25.84
N GLY A 124 1.27 5.59 -25.68
CA GLY A 124 2.07 6.36 -26.63
C GLY A 124 3.38 6.83 -26.01
N GLU A 125 4.42 6.95 -26.84
CA GLU A 125 5.71 7.44 -26.38
C GLU A 125 5.61 8.89 -25.89
N PHE A 126 6.16 9.10 -24.70
CA PHE A 126 6.37 10.42 -24.14
C PHE A 126 7.58 11.09 -24.81
N PRO A 127 7.51 12.36 -25.22
CA PRO A 127 8.62 13.05 -25.88
C PRO A 127 9.70 13.43 -24.87
N VAL A 128 10.47 12.45 -24.37
CA VAL A 128 11.57 12.66 -23.42
C VAL A 128 12.78 13.22 -24.17
N ARG A 129 12.95 14.55 -24.17
CA ARG A 129 13.88 15.25 -25.10
C ARG A 129 15.32 15.39 -24.63
N LYS A 130 15.64 15.18 -23.34
CA LYS A 130 17.01 15.38 -22.84
C LYS A 130 17.81 14.09 -22.95
N VAL A 131 18.87 14.13 -23.76
CA VAL A 131 19.90 13.10 -23.78
C VAL A 131 20.87 13.36 -22.63
N VAL A 132 20.97 12.42 -21.69
CA VAL A 132 21.97 12.44 -20.62
C VAL A 132 22.91 11.26 -20.83
N GLN A 133 24.20 11.52 -20.96
CA GLN A 133 25.22 10.48 -20.88
C GLN A 133 25.53 10.19 -19.41
N VAL A 134 25.29 8.96 -18.98
CA VAL A 134 25.71 8.46 -17.67
C VAL A 134 26.40 7.13 -17.93
N ASP A 135 27.66 6.99 -17.48
CA ASP A 135 28.48 5.79 -17.65
C ASP A 135 28.61 5.33 -19.12
N GLY A 136 28.76 6.29 -20.05
CA GLY A 136 28.91 6.03 -21.49
C GLY A 136 27.63 5.57 -22.21
N LYS A 137 26.48 5.51 -21.53
CA LYS A 137 25.18 5.15 -22.13
C LYS A 137 24.30 6.39 -22.30
N VAL A 138 23.69 6.53 -23.48
CA VAL A 138 22.68 7.54 -23.79
C VAL A 138 21.37 7.17 -23.09
N LYS A 139 20.89 8.04 -22.19
CA LYS A 139 19.58 7.91 -21.53
C LYS A 139 18.71 9.11 -21.91
N PHE A 140 17.44 8.85 -22.18
CA PHE A 140 16.44 9.87 -22.47
C PHE A 140 15.66 10.20 -21.20
N GLU A 141 15.72 11.46 -20.78
CA GLU A 141 15.17 11.91 -19.51
C GLU A 141 14.51 13.27 -19.62
N GLU A 142 13.49 13.51 -18.80
CA GLU A 142 12.89 14.82 -18.64
C GLU A 142 12.56 15.06 -17.17
N VAL A 143 12.74 16.31 -16.74
CA VAL A 143 12.58 16.71 -15.35
C VAL A 143 11.52 17.80 -15.30
N PHE A 144 10.49 17.57 -14.51
CA PHE A 144 9.38 18.47 -14.32
C PHE A 144 9.35 18.96 -12.88
N GLU A 145 9.11 20.25 -12.71
CA GLU A 145 8.76 20.80 -11.41
C GLU A 145 7.24 20.79 -11.23
N VAL A 146 6.81 20.23 -10.11
CA VAL A 146 5.41 20.04 -9.77
C VAL A 146 5.15 20.64 -8.41
N VAL A 147 4.29 21.64 -8.36
CA VAL A 147 3.93 22.30 -7.11
C VAL A 147 2.61 21.75 -6.61
N LEU A 148 2.62 21.17 -5.42
CA LEU A 148 1.41 20.78 -4.68
C LEU A 148 1.13 21.76 -3.55
N ALA A 149 -0.15 21.88 -3.20
CA ALA A 149 -0.53 22.51 -1.93
C ALA A 149 0.08 21.70 -0.76
N GLY A 150 0.74 22.40 0.16
CA GLY A 150 1.36 21.81 1.32
C GLY A 150 0.34 21.45 2.41
N GLY A 151 0.84 20.86 3.50
CA GLY A 151 0.00 20.43 4.63
C GLY A 151 -0.47 21.58 5.53
N VAL A 152 0.04 22.79 5.29
CA VAL A 152 -0.36 24.03 5.97
C VAL A 152 -1.07 24.91 4.95
N GLU A 153 -2.15 25.55 5.36
CA GLU A 153 -2.89 26.52 4.53
C GLU A 153 -1.92 27.57 3.94
N GLY A 154 -1.98 27.77 2.62
CA GLY A 154 -1.08 28.67 1.88
C GLY A 154 0.34 28.14 1.62
N SER A 155 0.78 27.06 2.29
CA SER A 155 2.09 26.47 2.00
C SER A 155 2.10 25.76 0.65
N ARG A 156 3.21 25.84 -0.06
CA ARG A 156 3.46 25.10 -1.31
C ARG A 156 4.61 24.13 -1.09
N LYS A 157 4.49 22.93 -1.65
CA LYS A 157 5.58 21.95 -1.69
C LYS A 157 5.97 21.69 -3.13
N ASN A 158 7.23 21.92 -3.41
CA ASN A 158 7.80 21.66 -4.72
C ASN A 158 8.27 20.21 -4.76
N TYR A 159 7.85 19.53 -5.81
CA TYR A 159 8.26 18.19 -6.14
C TYR A 159 8.97 18.20 -7.49
N THR A 160 10.11 17.52 -7.56
CA THR A 160 10.75 17.26 -8.84
C THR A 160 10.30 15.89 -9.31
N LEU A 161 9.67 15.81 -10.48
CA LEU A 161 9.30 14.57 -11.17
C LEU A 161 10.26 14.33 -12.32
N ARG A 162 11.10 13.30 -12.18
CA ARG A 162 11.97 12.82 -13.25
C ARG A 162 11.27 11.70 -14.01
N LEU A 163 11.29 11.71 -15.34
CA LEU A 163 10.76 10.62 -16.18
C LEU A 163 11.87 10.13 -17.10
N ARG A 164 12.07 8.81 -17.16
CA ARG A 164 13.05 8.16 -18.03
C ARG A 164 12.41 6.95 -18.70
N LEU A 165 12.54 6.83 -20.02
CA LEU A 165 12.10 5.64 -20.74
C LEU A 165 13.05 4.48 -20.43
N VAL A 166 12.52 3.36 -19.94
CA VAL A 166 13.31 2.19 -19.56
C VAL A 166 13.04 1.00 -20.45
N ASN A 167 11.80 0.85 -20.93
CA ASN A 167 11.46 -0.29 -21.77
C ASN A 167 10.31 0.02 -22.73
N GLN A 168 10.29 -0.68 -23.86
CA GLN A 168 9.16 -0.76 -24.77
C GLN A 168 8.61 -2.18 -24.73
N ILE A 169 7.47 -2.34 -24.06
CA ILE A 169 6.88 -3.64 -23.76
C ILE A 169 5.90 -4.01 -24.85
N SER A 170 6.27 -4.96 -25.71
CA SER A 170 5.32 -5.56 -26.65
C SER A 170 4.38 -6.52 -25.93
N LEU A 171 3.08 -6.21 -25.94
CA LEU A 171 2.04 -7.09 -25.39
C LEU A 171 1.84 -8.36 -26.23
N GLN A 172 2.36 -8.41 -27.46
CA GLN A 172 2.42 -9.67 -28.23
C GLN A 172 3.18 -10.76 -27.49
N ARG A 173 4.22 -10.40 -26.71
CA ARG A 173 4.97 -11.37 -25.89
C ARG A 173 4.06 -12.10 -24.89
N LEU A 174 3.05 -11.41 -24.36
CA LEU A 174 2.07 -12.00 -23.45
C LEU A 174 1.17 -13.00 -24.18
N LEU A 175 0.75 -12.66 -25.40
CA LEU A 175 -0.09 -13.52 -26.23
C LEU A 175 0.67 -14.77 -26.70
N THR A 176 1.92 -14.62 -27.14
CA THR A 176 2.78 -15.75 -27.54
C THR A 176 3.13 -16.65 -26.35
N PHE A 177 3.33 -16.07 -25.17
CA PHE A 177 3.52 -16.84 -23.93
C PHE A 177 2.26 -17.62 -23.54
N ALA A 178 1.08 -16.99 -23.59
CA ALA A 178 -0.19 -17.67 -23.30
C ALA A 178 -0.45 -18.84 -24.29
N ASN A 179 -0.04 -18.68 -25.55
CA ASN A 179 -0.09 -19.74 -26.56
C ASN A 179 0.97 -20.85 -26.38
N GLY A 180 1.90 -20.70 -25.43
CA GLY A 180 2.95 -21.68 -25.16
C GLY A 180 4.14 -21.64 -26.12
N THR A 181 4.23 -20.60 -26.96
CA THR A 181 5.35 -20.43 -27.91
C THR A 181 6.65 -20.11 -27.18
N THR A 182 6.58 -19.33 -26.10
CA THR A 182 7.74 -18.95 -25.28
C THR A 182 7.64 -19.53 -23.87
N ARG A 183 8.79 -19.81 -23.24
CA ARG A 183 8.85 -20.33 -21.85
C ARG A 183 8.96 -19.21 -20.81
N GLU A 184 9.46 -18.06 -21.22
CA GLU A 184 9.69 -16.94 -20.33
C GLU A 184 8.41 -16.13 -20.17
N ALA A 185 7.90 -16.07 -18.94
CA ALA A 185 6.71 -15.27 -18.64
C ALA A 185 7.05 -13.78 -18.76
N PRO A 186 6.32 -12.99 -19.57
CA PRO A 186 6.56 -11.56 -19.73
C PRO A 186 6.01 -10.80 -18.52
N LYS A 187 6.80 -10.77 -17.44
CA LYS A 187 6.43 -10.19 -16.15
C LYS A 187 6.12 -8.70 -16.28
N GLU A 188 6.83 -8.00 -17.15
CA GLU A 188 6.67 -6.56 -17.39
C GLU A 188 5.32 -6.25 -18.03
N ALA A 189 4.87 -7.09 -18.98
CA ALA A 189 3.56 -6.96 -19.60
C ALA A 189 2.43 -7.24 -18.60
N LEU A 190 2.58 -8.28 -17.76
CA LEU A 190 1.62 -8.56 -16.69
C LEU A 190 1.54 -7.41 -15.69
N MET A 191 2.68 -6.87 -15.26
CA MET A 191 2.75 -5.72 -14.36
C MET A 191 2.06 -4.49 -14.96
N ALA A 192 2.28 -4.20 -16.24
CA ALA A 192 1.62 -3.08 -16.92
C ALA A 192 0.09 -3.20 -16.90
N LEU A 193 -0.44 -4.40 -17.19
CA LEU A 193 -1.88 -4.68 -17.14
C LEU A 193 -2.43 -4.60 -15.71
N GLU A 194 -1.70 -5.10 -14.71
CA GLU A 194 -2.10 -4.99 -13.32
C GLU A 194 -2.15 -3.52 -12.88
N VAL A 195 -1.13 -2.72 -13.18
CA VAL A 195 -1.11 -1.29 -12.83
C VAL A 195 -2.24 -0.53 -13.51
N LEU A 196 -2.56 -0.86 -14.77
CA LEU A 196 -3.71 -0.31 -15.51
C LEU A 196 -5.03 -0.60 -14.79
N LEU A 197 -5.30 -1.88 -14.50
CA LEU A 197 -6.56 -2.28 -13.87
C LEU A 197 -6.73 -1.74 -12.45
N ARG A 198 -5.63 -1.39 -11.77
CA ARG A 198 -5.67 -0.75 -10.44
C ARG A 198 -6.08 0.72 -10.50
N GLN A 199 -5.99 1.41 -11.64
CA GLN A 199 -6.33 2.84 -11.74
C GLN A 199 -7.82 3.11 -11.49
N GLY A 200 -8.71 2.26 -12.03
CA GLY A 200 -10.15 2.42 -11.86
C GLY A 200 -10.59 2.39 -10.39
N PRO A 201 -10.29 1.32 -9.64
CA PRO A 201 -10.64 1.21 -8.22
C PRO A 201 -10.06 2.34 -7.35
N LEU A 202 -8.82 2.74 -7.61
CA LEU A 202 -8.13 3.78 -6.82
C LEU A 202 -8.62 5.20 -7.14
N GLY A 203 -8.77 5.51 -8.43
CA GLY A 203 -9.07 6.85 -8.90
C GLY A 203 -10.56 7.14 -8.97
N LYS A 204 -11.32 6.30 -9.70
CA LYS A 204 -12.75 6.54 -9.96
C LYS A 204 -13.64 6.18 -8.78
N LEU A 205 -13.32 5.07 -8.10
CA LEU A 205 -14.13 4.56 -6.99
C LEU A 205 -13.65 5.02 -5.61
N GLY A 206 -12.48 5.65 -5.53
CA GLY A 206 -11.92 6.18 -4.29
C GLY A 206 -11.62 5.10 -3.24
N LEU A 207 -11.39 3.85 -3.66
CA LEU A 207 -11.20 2.73 -2.74
C LEU A 207 -9.81 2.74 -2.12
N SER A 208 -9.74 2.27 -0.88
CA SER A 208 -8.44 2.04 -0.23
C SER A 208 -7.88 0.71 -0.70
N SER A 209 -6.58 0.68 -0.98
CA SER A 209 -5.91 -0.54 -1.42
C SER A 209 -4.86 -0.96 -0.42
N SER A 210 -4.84 -2.26 -0.12
CA SER A 210 -3.72 -2.88 0.58
C SER A 210 -2.64 -3.32 -0.41
N SER A 211 -1.50 -3.76 0.12
CA SER A 211 -0.55 -4.55 -0.65
C SER A 211 -1.25 -5.78 -1.26
N GLY A 212 -0.89 -6.13 -2.50
CA GLY A 212 -1.20 -7.44 -3.08
C GLY A 212 -2.36 -7.53 -4.07
N GLY A 213 -3.13 -6.47 -4.34
CA GLY A 213 -4.23 -6.55 -5.33
C GLY A 213 -5.63 -6.31 -4.76
N SER A 214 -5.76 -6.11 -3.46
CA SER A 214 -7.06 -5.91 -2.82
C SER A 214 -7.47 -4.44 -2.72
N PHE A 215 -8.79 -4.24 -2.78
CA PHE A 215 -9.48 -2.96 -2.73
C PHE A 215 -10.65 -3.03 -1.77
N TYR A 216 -10.81 -2.02 -0.93
CA TYR A 216 -11.78 -2.00 0.16
C TYR A 216 -12.57 -0.69 0.17
N ASP A 217 -13.87 -0.82 0.41
CA ASP A 217 -14.79 0.30 0.54
C ASP A 217 -14.76 0.87 1.96
N MET A 218 -14.22 2.08 2.11
CA MET A 218 -14.04 2.74 3.41
C MET A 218 -15.26 3.54 3.88
N ARG A 219 -16.41 3.45 3.19
CA ARG A 219 -17.63 4.12 3.64
C ARG A 219 -18.13 3.46 4.94
N MET A 220 -18.31 4.27 5.99
CA MET A 220 -18.67 3.78 7.34
C MET A 220 -20.02 3.04 7.35
N GLU A 221 -20.96 3.42 6.48
CA GLU A 221 -22.27 2.75 6.33
C GLU A 221 -22.16 1.27 5.96
N ARG A 222 -21.02 0.84 5.41
CA ARG A 222 -20.76 -0.55 4.99
C ARG A 222 -19.77 -1.26 5.91
N ALA A 223 -19.32 -0.60 6.98
CA ALA A 223 -18.41 -1.15 7.96
C ALA A 223 -19.16 -2.05 8.94
N ILE A 224 -18.59 -3.21 9.25
CA ILE A 224 -19.16 -4.15 10.23
C ILE A 224 -18.26 -4.10 11.48
N PRO A 225 -18.69 -3.49 12.60
CA PRO A 225 -17.89 -3.42 13.83
C PRO A 225 -17.57 -4.84 14.33
N VAL A 226 -16.30 -5.06 14.68
CA VAL A 226 -15.84 -6.36 15.25
C VAL A 226 -15.33 -6.22 16.68
N GLY A 227 -15.55 -5.05 17.29
CA GLY A 227 -15.06 -4.71 18.63
C GLY A 227 -13.63 -4.19 18.59
N GLY A 228 -13.14 -3.74 19.75
CA GLY A 228 -11.76 -3.25 19.83
C GLY A 228 -11.50 -1.90 19.14
N GLY A 229 -12.54 -1.18 18.71
CA GLY A 229 -12.39 -0.01 17.83
C GLY A 229 -12.02 -0.36 16.38
N LEU A 230 -12.24 -1.61 15.98
CA LEU A 230 -12.01 -2.12 14.63
C LEU A 230 -13.34 -2.41 13.93
N ALA A 231 -13.35 -2.24 12.62
CA ALA A 231 -14.45 -2.64 11.75
C ALA A 231 -13.94 -3.39 10.51
N VAL A 232 -14.70 -4.40 10.10
CA VAL A 232 -14.45 -5.13 8.85
C VAL A 232 -15.04 -4.36 7.69
N HIS A 233 -14.20 -4.14 6.67
CA HIS A 233 -14.61 -3.57 5.40
C HIS A 233 -14.54 -4.63 4.31
N ARG A 234 -15.62 -4.72 3.54
CA ARG A 234 -15.70 -5.60 2.37
C ARG A 234 -15.00 -4.95 1.17
N GLY A 235 -14.55 -5.82 0.29
CA GLY A 235 -13.73 -5.44 -0.85
C GLY A 235 -13.63 -6.56 -1.86
N TRP A 236 -12.70 -6.42 -2.79
CA TRP A 236 -12.32 -7.49 -3.70
C TRP A 236 -10.82 -7.51 -3.94
N TYR A 237 -10.33 -8.69 -4.25
CA TYR A 237 -9.01 -8.96 -4.77
C TYR A 237 -9.08 -8.99 -6.30
N GLN A 238 -8.08 -8.41 -6.97
CA GLN A 238 -7.91 -8.58 -8.41
C GLN A 238 -6.44 -8.89 -8.77
N SER A 239 -6.24 -9.81 -9.72
CA SER A 239 -4.92 -10.05 -10.32
C SER A 239 -5.03 -10.50 -11.77
N VAL A 240 -4.02 -10.16 -12.58
CA VAL A 240 -3.96 -10.61 -13.98
C VAL A 240 -3.10 -11.87 -14.03
N ARG A 241 -3.61 -12.91 -14.68
CA ARG A 241 -2.98 -14.23 -14.77
C ARG A 241 -2.97 -14.70 -16.23
N THR A 242 -1.91 -15.39 -16.61
CA THR A 242 -1.88 -16.15 -17.87
C THR A 242 -2.31 -17.57 -17.63
N SER A 243 -3.21 -18.07 -18.46
CA SER A 243 -3.62 -19.47 -18.56
C SER A 243 -3.30 -19.99 -19.96
N TYR A 244 -3.56 -21.27 -20.20
CA TYR A 244 -3.41 -21.86 -21.53
C TYR A 244 -4.30 -21.13 -22.54
N LYS A 245 -3.67 -20.49 -23.54
CA LYS A 245 -4.26 -19.67 -24.61
C LYS A 245 -5.05 -18.43 -24.17
N GLU A 246 -5.02 -18.08 -22.89
CA GLU A 246 -5.86 -17.00 -22.35
C GLU A 246 -5.12 -16.11 -21.36
N VAL A 247 -5.50 -14.84 -21.34
CA VAL A 247 -5.17 -13.91 -20.26
C VAL A 247 -6.44 -13.71 -19.46
N LEU A 248 -6.36 -13.90 -18.16
CA LEU A 248 -7.50 -13.93 -17.26
C LEU A 248 -7.34 -12.89 -16.15
N LEU A 249 -8.44 -12.27 -15.77
CA LEU A 249 -8.58 -11.48 -14.56
C LEU A 249 -9.20 -12.37 -13.48
N ASN A 250 -8.44 -12.67 -12.43
CA ASN A 250 -8.97 -13.28 -11.23
C ASN A 250 -9.63 -12.18 -10.38
N LEU A 251 -10.92 -12.31 -10.08
CA LEU A 251 -11.65 -11.43 -9.16
C LEU A 251 -12.23 -12.25 -8.02
N ASP A 252 -11.94 -11.87 -6.79
CA ASP A 252 -12.49 -12.56 -5.62
C ASP A 252 -12.98 -11.57 -4.58
N VAL A 253 -13.99 -11.94 -3.82
CA VAL A 253 -14.45 -11.12 -2.69
C VAL A 253 -13.42 -11.24 -1.57
N CYS A 254 -13.06 -10.12 -0.95
CA CYS A 254 -12.20 -10.13 0.23
C CYS A 254 -12.75 -9.22 1.31
N SER A 255 -12.33 -9.44 2.55
CA SER A 255 -12.69 -8.60 3.69
C SER A 255 -11.52 -8.53 4.65
N THR A 256 -11.27 -7.35 5.21
CA THR A 256 -10.23 -7.17 6.23
C THR A 256 -10.68 -6.13 7.24
N SER A 257 -10.10 -6.18 8.44
CA SER A 257 -10.33 -5.21 9.50
C SER A 257 -9.50 -3.94 9.30
N PHE A 258 -10.10 -2.80 9.63
CA PHE A 258 -9.46 -1.49 9.72
C PHE A 258 -9.84 -0.83 11.04
N TYR A 259 -9.05 0.15 11.48
CA TYR A 259 -9.47 1.03 12.57
C TYR A 259 -10.67 1.88 12.16
N GLU A 260 -11.64 1.99 13.07
CA GLU A 260 -12.75 2.91 12.91
C GLU A 260 -12.24 4.35 12.94
N ALA A 261 -12.59 5.12 11.92
CA ALA A 261 -12.21 6.53 11.87
C ALA A 261 -13.08 7.39 12.79
N GLY A 262 -12.49 8.47 13.32
CA GLY A 262 -13.14 9.38 14.25
C GLY A 262 -12.31 9.62 15.50
N PRO A 263 -12.91 10.14 16.59
CA PRO A 263 -12.18 10.43 17.83
C PRO A 263 -11.42 9.22 18.38
N LEU A 264 -10.15 9.40 18.71
CA LEU A 264 -9.30 8.34 19.28
C LEU A 264 -9.87 7.81 20.59
N LEU A 265 -10.56 8.66 21.37
CA LEU A 265 -11.29 8.25 22.56
C LEU A 265 -12.30 7.14 22.27
N ASN A 266 -13.01 7.17 21.14
CA ASN A 266 -13.97 6.13 20.79
C ASN A 266 -13.28 4.79 20.53
N THR A 267 -12.10 4.80 19.90
CA THR A 267 -11.28 3.60 19.74
C THR A 267 -10.84 3.05 21.10
N ILE A 268 -10.40 3.93 22.01
CA ILE A 268 -9.97 3.55 23.37
C ILE A 268 -11.14 2.96 24.17
N THR A 269 -12.30 3.61 24.19
CA THR A 269 -13.47 3.13 24.94
C THR A 269 -13.96 1.79 24.40
N ARG A 270 -14.03 1.62 23.07
CA ARG A 270 -14.38 0.33 22.44
C ARG A 270 -13.35 -0.76 22.70
N PHE A 271 -12.06 -0.43 22.74
CA PHE A 271 -10.99 -1.39 23.09
C PHE A 271 -11.10 -1.88 24.54
N LEU A 272 -11.42 -0.97 25.46
CA LEU A 272 -11.56 -1.29 26.88
C LEU A 272 -12.96 -1.79 27.25
N ASN A 273 -13.86 -1.90 26.28
CA ASN A 273 -15.28 -2.20 26.47
C ASN A 273 -15.94 -1.32 27.53
N LYS A 274 -15.72 0.00 27.44
CA LYS A 274 -16.30 1.02 28.32
C LYS A 274 -17.30 1.88 27.54
N PRO A 275 -18.48 2.19 28.10
CA PRO A 275 -19.46 3.03 27.43
C PRO A 275 -19.06 4.51 27.40
N HIS A 276 -18.23 4.96 28.35
CA HIS A 276 -17.89 6.37 28.51
C HIS A 276 -16.42 6.59 28.95
N PRO A 277 -15.74 7.66 28.49
CA PRO A 277 -14.35 7.95 28.87
C PRO A 277 -14.10 8.08 30.38
N SER A 278 -15.09 8.56 31.15
CA SER A 278 -14.98 8.68 32.62
C SER A 278 -14.69 7.36 33.34
N GLN A 279 -15.06 6.23 32.73
CA GLN A 279 -14.89 4.88 33.28
C GLN A 279 -13.56 4.23 32.90
N ILE A 280 -12.72 4.92 32.11
CA ILE A 280 -11.40 4.42 31.75
C ILE A 280 -10.53 4.41 33.01
N ARG A 281 -10.00 3.23 33.33
CA ARG A 281 -8.99 2.99 34.35
C ARG A 281 -7.89 2.17 33.71
N LEU A 282 -6.65 2.63 33.80
CA LEU A 282 -5.50 2.02 33.16
C LEU A 282 -4.56 1.49 34.23
N ASP A 283 -4.74 0.22 34.61
CA ASP A 283 -3.68 -0.52 35.31
C ASP A 283 -2.48 -0.75 34.36
N PRO A 284 -1.28 -1.08 34.87
CA PRO A 284 -0.09 -1.25 34.05
C PRO A 284 -0.24 -2.26 32.90
N GLN A 285 -1.01 -3.33 33.10
CA GLN A 285 -1.23 -4.36 32.08
C GLN A 285 -2.16 -3.84 30.98
N THR A 286 -3.27 -3.21 31.36
CA THR A 286 -4.21 -2.58 30.42
C THR A 286 -3.56 -1.46 29.63
N HIS A 287 -2.74 -0.63 30.28
CA HIS A 287 -1.95 0.42 29.63
C HIS A 287 -1.02 -0.16 28.55
N THR A 288 -0.30 -1.24 28.88
CA THR A 288 0.60 -1.91 27.93
C THR A 288 -0.16 -2.47 26.73
N ARG A 289 -1.31 -3.10 26.95
CA ARG A 289 -2.16 -3.66 25.89
C ARG A 289 -2.72 -2.56 24.98
N LEU A 290 -3.23 -1.48 25.58
CA LEU A 290 -3.76 -0.33 24.84
C LEU A 290 -2.65 0.37 24.03
N THR A 291 -1.48 0.56 24.63
CA THR A 291 -0.32 1.15 23.95
C THR A 291 0.07 0.34 22.72
N ARG A 292 0.13 -1.00 22.84
CA ARG A 292 0.42 -1.89 21.70
C ARG A 292 -0.66 -1.81 20.63
N HIS A 293 -1.92 -1.75 21.03
CA HIS A 293 -3.05 -1.64 20.10
C HIS A 293 -3.00 -0.33 19.29
N LEU A 294 -2.69 0.80 19.92
CA LEU A 294 -2.65 2.10 19.24
C LEU A 294 -1.30 2.40 18.55
N GLN A 295 -0.29 1.59 18.80
CA GLN A 295 1.05 1.82 18.27
C GLN A 295 1.03 1.83 16.74
N ASN A 296 1.78 2.78 16.16
CA ASN A 296 1.88 3.03 14.72
C ASN A 296 0.63 3.56 14.01
N LEU A 297 -0.46 3.80 14.74
CA LEU A 297 -1.65 4.41 14.17
C LEU A 297 -1.37 5.87 13.77
N ASN A 298 -1.82 6.29 12.59
CA ASN A 298 -1.75 7.69 12.17
C ASN A 298 -2.99 8.43 12.66
N ILE A 299 -2.76 9.52 13.38
CA ILE A 299 -3.79 10.39 13.92
C ILE A 299 -3.73 11.78 13.30
N GLN A 300 -4.85 12.48 13.37
CA GLN A 300 -4.98 13.89 13.10
C GLN A 300 -5.37 14.62 14.38
N ILE A 301 -4.84 15.82 14.61
CA ILE A 301 -5.24 16.65 15.75
C ILE A 301 -6.48 17.46 15.44
N SER A 302 -7.31 17.73 16.45
CA SER A 302 -8.56 18.48 16.32
C SER A 302 -8.49 19.92 16.86
N TYR A 303 -7.49 20.26 17.67
CA TYR A 303 -7.43 21.54 18.40
C TYR A 303 -6.83 22.72 17.64
N ARG A 304 -6.26 22.50 16.44
CA ARG A 304 -5.74 23.58 15.59
C ARG A 304 -5.80 23.20 14.12
N SER A 305 -6.10 24.19 13.28
CA SER A 305 -6.15 24.04 11.81
C SER A 305 -4.83 24.39 11.13
N ARG A 306 -4.03 25.28 11.73
CA ARG A 306 -2.75 25.74 11.17
C ARG A 306 -1.59 24.84 11.57
N GLY A 307 -0.64 24.69 10.66
CA GLY A 307 0.59 23.93 10.86
C GLY A 307 0.41 22.43 10.63
N ARG A 308 1.38 21.65 11.12
CA ARG A 308 1.31 20.19 11.03
C ARG A 308 0.21 19.67 11.95
N ASN A 309 -0.69 18.88 11.37
CA ASN A 309 -1.82 18.28 12.08
C ASN A 309 -1.85 16.74 12.04
N ARG A 310 -0.87 16.09 11.40
CA ARG A 310 -0.80 14.62 11.29
C ARG A 310 0.41 14.04 12.01
N TYR A 311 0.16 13.04 12.84
CA TYR A 311 1.16 12.37 13.67
C TYR A 311 0.97 10.87 13.67
N LYS A 312 2.02 10.14 14.02
CA LYS A 312 2.01 8.69 14.16
C LYS A 312 2.27 8.36 15.62
N ILE A 313 1.39 7.58 16.23
CA ILE A 313 1.49 7.17 17.63
C ILE A 313 2.70 6.27 17.80
N LYS A 314 3.58 6.61 18.75
CA LYS A 314 4.68 5.75 19.18
C LYS A 314 4.33 4.96 20.43
N SER A 315 3.73 5.65 21.40
CA SER A 315 3.32 5.10 22.68
C SER A 315 2.30 6.03 23.35
N LEU A 316 1.85 5.66 24.55
CA LEU A 316 1.09 6.51 25.45
C LEU A 316 1.96 6.89 26.65
N THR A 317 1.71 8.06 27.25
CA THR A 317 2.38 8.46 28.50
C THR A 317 1.93 7.57 29.65
N THR A 318 2.83 7.33 30.62
CA THR A 318 2.51 6.55 31.83
C THR A 318 1.62 7.34 32.80
N HIS A 319 1.83 8.66 32.86
CA HIS A 319 1.06 9.56 33.71
C HIS A 319 -0.06 10.25 32.91
N PRO A 320 -1.12 10.72 33.59
CA PRO A 320 -2.19 11.49 32.96
C PRO A 320 -1.69 12.85 32.44
N ALA A 321 -2.47 13.49 31.57
CA ALA A 321 -2.17 14.82 31.03
C ALA A 321 -2.05 15.89 32.14
N SER A 322 -2.75 15.71 33.27
CA SER A 322 -2.68 16.58 34.45
C SER A 322 -1.36 16.54 35.21
N ARG A 323 -0.57 15.46 35.07
CA ARG A 323 0.71 15.27 35.78
C ARG A 323 1.92 15.15 34.86
N THR A 324 1.68 14.92 33.57
CA THR A 324 2.75 14.81 32.58
C THR A 324 3.29 16.20 32.25
N LEU A 325 4.61 16.38 32.33
CA LEU A 325 5.29 17.63 32.02
C LEU A 325 5.61 17.71 30.52
N VAL A 326 5.61 18.92 29.97
CA VAL A 326 5.95 19.13 28.55
C VAL A 326 7.47 19.05 28.36
N PRO A 327 8.00 18.27 27.40
CA PRO A 327 9.44 18.09 27.21
C PRO A 327 10.26 19.38 27.06
N HIS A 328 9.69 20.40 26.41
CA HIS A 328 10.34 21.70 26.20
C HIS A 328 9.98 22.77 27.25
N ALA A 329 9.12 22.44 28.21
CA ALA A 329 8.69 23.32 29.29
C ALA A 329 8.50 22.49 30.57
N PRO A 330 9.59 22.07 31.23
CA PRO A 330 9.56 21.05 32.28
C PRO A 330 8.85 21.48 33.57
N THR A 331 8.42 22.74 33.69
CA THR A 331 7.64 23.27 34.81
C THR A 331 6.14 23.34 34.53
N VAL A 332 5.70 23.02 33.31
CA VAL A 332 4.31 23.15 32.86
C VAL A 332 3.75 21.78 32.50
N THR A 333 2.61 21.42 33.06
CA THR A 333 1.91 20.18 32.72
C THR A 333 1.29 20.27 31.32
N VAL A 334 1.06 19.13 30.67
CA VAL A 334 0.39 19.10 29.35
C VAL A 334 -0.99 19.78 29.44
N LYS A 335 -1.75 19.52 30.52
CA LYS A 335 -3.03 20.20 30.78
C LYS A 335 -2.90 21.73 30.78
N GLU A 336 -1.96 22.27 31.55
CA GLU A 336 -1.74 23.72 31.65
C GLU A 336 -1.24 24.32 30.35
N TYR A 337 -0.36 23.61 29.64
CA TYR A 337 0.16 24.04 28.35
C TYR A 337 -0.96 24.22 27.32
N PHE A 338 -1.88 23.26 27.21
CA PHE A 338 -3.00 23.36 26.28
C PHE A 338 -4.00 24.46 26.63
N TRP A 339 -4.22 24.72 27.93
CA TRP A 339 -4.99 25.87 28.37
C TRP A 339 -4.28 27.18 27.98
N ARG A 340 -3.03 27.38 28.40
CA ARG A 340 -2.32 28.66 28.19
C ARG A 340 -2.05 28.97 26.72
N GLN A 341 -1.64 27.97 25.94
CA GLN A 341 -1.16 28.17 24.57
C GLN A 341 -2.29 28.14 23.53
N TYR A 342 -3.29 27.29 23.72
CA TYR A 342 -4.35 27.05 22.72
C TYR A 342 -5.74 27.42 23.23
N ASN A 343 -5.86 27.90 24.47
CA ASN A 343 -7.15 28.15 25.13
C ASN A 343 -8.07 26.92 25.12
N VAL A 344 -7.49 25.72 25.27
CA VAL A 344 -8.21 24.46 25.30
C VAL A 344 -8.26 23.93 26.73
N ARG A 345 -9.48 23.83 27.28
CA ARG A 345 -9.71 23.18 28.57
C ARG A 345 -9.97 21.70 28.35
N LEU A 346 -9.08 20.86 28.89
CA LEU A 346 -9.22 19.42 28.78
C LEU A 346 -10.43 18.91 29.60
N GLU A 347 -11.29 18.09 29.00
CA GLU A 347 -12.42 17.44 29.68
C GLU A 347 -11.95 16.21 30.45
N TRP A 348 -10.98 15.48 29.89
CA TRP A 348 -10.44 14.24 30.43
C TRP A 348 -8.96 14.36 30.79
N PRO A 349 -8.56 15.29 31.69
CA PRO A 349 -7.15 15.53 32.02
C PRO A 349 -6.49 14.35 32.75
N GLU A 350 -7.27 13.42 33.29
CA GLU A 350 -6.82 12.21 33.97
C GLU A 350 -6.52 11.04 32.99
N LEU A 351 -6.72 11.24 31.68
CA LEU A 351 -6.31 10.29 30.66
C LEU A 351 -4.87 10.55 30.19
N PRO A 352 -4.17 9.53 29.66
CA PRO A 352 -2.81 9.70 29.15
C PRO A 352 -2.77 10.55 27.89
N CYS A 353 -1.57 10.96 27.52
CA CYS A 353 -1.29 11.61 26.24
C CYS A 353 -0.73 10.60 25.25
N VAL A 354 -0.98 10.86 23.97
CA VAL A 354 -0.28 10.21 22.85
C VAL A 354 1.13 10.79 22.75
N VAL A 355 2.12 9.91 22.68
CA VAL A 355 3.52 10.25 22.41
C VAL A 355 3.79 10.13 20.91
N CYS A 356 4.26 11.23 20.34
CA CYS A 356 4.55 11.41 18.92
C CYS A 356 5.93 12.06 18.73
N GLY A 357 6.31 12.32 17.48
CA GLY A 357 7.58 13.00 17.16
C GLY A 357 8.75 12.04 16.95
N ARG A 358 9.94 12.55 16.61
CA ARG A 358 11.11 11.69 16.30
C ARG A 358 11.76 11.12 17.54
N GLU A 359 11.70 11.84 18.65
CA GLU A 359 12.30 11.44 19.93
C GLU A 359 11.24 11.17 21.01
N GLY A 360 9.95 11.35 20.68
CA GLY A 360 8.89 11.32 21.70
C GLY A 360 8.64 12.68 22.33
N ASP A 361 9.11 13.72 21.65
CA ASP A 361 9.09 15.13 22.02
C ASP A 361 7.70 15.78 21.95
N ILE A 362 6.74 15.13 21.27
CA ILE A 362 5.40 15.68 21.05
C ILE A 362 4.38 14.89 21.86
N LEU A 363 3.75 15.56 22.82
CA LEU A 363 2.69 15.00 23.66
C LEU A 363 1.35 15.64 23.32
N ILE A 364 0.35 14.83 22.98
CA ILE A 364 -0.99 15.30 22.60
C ILE A 364 -2.02 14.54 23.44
N PRO A 365 -2.90 15.22 24.21
CA PRO A 365 -3.99 14.57 24.92
C PRO A 365 -4.85 13.70 23.99
N VAL A 366 -5.24 12.50 24.45
CA VAL A 366 -5.99 11.53 23.62
C VAL A 366 -7.33 12.08 23.10
N GLU A 367 -7.97 12.98 23.85
CA GLU A 367 -9.23 13.63 23.46
C GLU A 367 -9.10 14.61 22.29
N LEU A 368 -7.87 15.07 22.01
CA LEU A 368 -7.58 16.00 20.92
C LEU A 368 -7.06 15.29 19.66
N CYS A 369 -7.23 13.96 19.60
CA CYS A 369 -6.74 13.10 18.53
C CYS A 369 -7.89 12.39 17.80
N GLU A 370 -7.76 12.27 16.48
CA GLU A 370 -8.69 11.56 15.60
C GLU A 370 -7.96 10.50 14.78
N VAL A 371 -8.51 9.30 14.72
CA VAL A 371 -8.05 8.19 13.87
C VAL A 371 -8.46 8.46 12.43
N ARG A 372 -7.49 8.36 11.51
CA ARG A 372 -7.76 8.51 10.07
C ARG A 372 -8.24 7.20 9.44
N ARG A 373 -9.11 7.32 8.44
CA ARG A 373 -9.64 6.19 7.65
C ARG A 373 -8.55 5.38 6.94
N GLY A 374 -8.80 4.08 6.78
CA GLY A 374 -8.03 3.18 5.90
C GLY A 374 -6.71 2.69 6.48
N GLN A 375 -6.65 2.44 7.79
CA GLN A 375 -5.45 2.00 8.50
C GLN A 375 -5.59 0.63 9.14
#